data_AF-A0AAV3WTL5-F1
#
_entry.id   AF-A0AAV3WTL5-F1
#
_cell.length_a   1.000
_cell.length_b   1.000
_cell.length_c   1.000
_cell.angle_alpha   90.00
_cell.angle_beta   90.00
_cell.angle_gamma   90.00
#
_symmetry.space_group_name_H-M   'P 1'
#
loop_
_entity.id
_entity.type
_entity.pdbx_description
1 polymer ?
#
loop_
_entity_poly.entity_id
_entity_poly.type
_entity_poly.pdbx_seq_one_letter_code
_entity_poly.pdbx_strand_id
1 'polypeptide(L)' 'MSARIELEVDSMSEKRKELIIWLAIVIFLGIPFGMLNNNMFIGFGIALCFAGAFNTAFWKSKE' A
#
# COMPACT_ATOMS: atom_id res chain seq x y z
N MET A 1 24.27 -22.65 5.36
CA MET A 1 23.05 -22.41 6.17
C MET A 1 22.82 -20.92 6.46
N SER A 2 23.85 -20.07 6.56
CA SER A 2 23.72 -18.61 6.75
C SER A 2 23.06 -17.83 5.60
N ALA A 3 23.33 -18.16 4.33
CA ALA A 3 22.82 -17.38 3.19
C ALA A 3 21.27 -17.39 3.07
N ARG A 4 20.59 -18.42 3.62
CA ARG A 4 19.12 -18.46 3.63
C ARG A 4 18.51 -17.49 4.64
N ILE A 5 19.20 -17.24 5.74
CA ILE A 5 18.73 -16.34 6.80
C ILE A 5 18.91 -14.89 6.37
N GLU A 6 20.03 -14.55 5.73
CA GLU A 6 20.23 -13.21 5.16
C GLU A 6 19.20 -12.89 4.07
N LEU A 7 18.94 -13.82 3.15
CA LEU A 7 17.91 -13.64 2.11
C LEU A 7 16.48 -13.50 2.69
N GLU A 8 16.16 -14.22 3.77
CA GLU A 8 14.85 -14.13 4.42
C GLU A 8 14.67 -12.78 5.13
N VAL A 9 15.71 -12.29 5.81
CA VAL A 9 15.73 -10.99 6.49
C VAL A 9 15.62 -9.81 5.50
N ASP A 10 16.32 -9.88 4.36
CA ASP A 10 16.22 -8.86 3.30
C ASP A 10 14.81 -8.81 2.69
N SER A 11 14.21 -9.99 2.42
CA SER A 11 12.86 -10.07 1.86
C SER A 11 11.78 -9.50 2.80
N MET A 12 11.97 -9.64 4.12
CA MET A 12 11.05 -9.14 5.12
C MET A 12 11.14 -7.62 5.27
N SER A 13 12.33 -7.05 5.05
CA SER A 13 12.56 -5.60 5.05
C SER A 13 11.87 -4.90 3.87
N GLU A 14 11.97 -5.47 2.67
CA GLU A 14 11.35 -4.93 1.46
C GLU A 14 9.82 -4.95 1.52
N LYS A 15 9.21 -6.06 1.96
CA LYS A 15 7.75 -6.14 2.18
C LYS A 15 7.25 -5.08 3.16
N ARG A 16 8.04 -4.77 4.19
CA ARG A 16 7.71 -3.76 5.20
C ARG A 16 7.75 -2.35 4.62
N LYS A 17 8.74 -2.05 3.77
CA LYS A 17 8.82 -0.77 3.03
C LYS A 17 7.63 -0.61 2.09
N GLU A 18 7.29 -1.66 1.35
CA GLU A 18 6.15 -1.67 0.46
C GLU A 18 4.84 -1.39 1.22
N LEU A 19 4.65 -2.02 2.38
CA LEU A 19 3.48 -1.80 3.23
C LEU A 19 3.41 -0.37 3.78
N ILE A 20 4.54 0.24 4.15
CA ILE A 20 4.62 1.65 4.58
C ILE A 20 4.26 2.59 3.43
N ILE A 21 4.74 2.32 2.22
CA ILE A 21 4.45 3.13 1.03
C ILE A 21 2.95 3.07 0.71
N TRP A 22 2.35 1.88 0.73
CA TRP A 22 0.90 1.72 0.54
C TRP A 22 0.08 2.46 1.58
N LEU A 23 0.48 2.38 2.86
CA LEU A 23 -0.18 3.10 3.94
C LEU A 23 -0.10 4.62 3.73
N ALA A 24 1.07 5.12 3.30
CA ALA A 24 1.28 6.53 3.01
C ALA A 24 0.38 7.02 1.86
N ILE A 25 0.23 6.22 0.79
CA ILE A 25 -0.66 6.53 -0.34
C ILE A 25 -2.12 6.62 0.12
N VAL A 26 -2.58 5.66 0.92
CA VAL A 26 -3.96 5.65 1.44
C VAL A 26 -4.23 6.87 2.32
N ILE A 27 -3.26 7.29 3.14
CA ILE A 27 -3.41 8.50 3.98
C ILE A 27 -3.41 9.76 3.10
N PHE A 28 -2.47 9.86 2.16
CA PHE A 28 -2.32 11.04 1.31
C PHE A 28 -3.53 11.28 0.40
N LEU A 29 -4.17 10.21 -0.08
CA LEU A 29 -5.41 10.29 -0.87
C LEU A 29 -6.65 10.38 0.03
N GLY A 30 -6.69 9.62 1.13
CA GLY A 30 -7.86 9.52 2.00
C GLY A 30 -8.24 10.83 2.67
N ILE A 31 -7.25 11.63 3.11
CA ILE A 31 -7.49 12.94 3.75
C ILE A 31 -8.18 13.93 2.79
N PRO A 32 -7.64 14.24 1.59
CA PRO A 32 -8.29 15.19 0.69
C PRO A 32 -9.64 14.70 0.18
N PHE A 33 -9.81 13.41 -0.14
CA PHE A 33 -11.12 12.86 -0.51
C PHE A 33 -12.12 12.90 0.65
N GLY A 34 -11.66 12.73 1.88
CA GLY A 34 -12.47 12.84 3.09
C GLY A 34 -12.92 14.27 3.34
N MET A 35 -12.03 15.24 3.13
CA MET A 35 -12.35 16.67 3.20
C MET A 35 -13.32 17.10 2.09
N LEU A 36 -13.13 16.63 0.85
CA LEU A 36 -14.03 16.93 -0.28
C LEU A 36 -15.46 16.41 -0.05
N ASN A 37 -15.60 15.23 0.55
CA ASN A 37 -16.91 14.63 0.83
C ASN A 37 -17.47 15.00 2.22
N ASN A 38 -16.78 15.83 3.01
CA ASN A 38 -17.07 16.07 4.43
C ASN A 38 -17.28 14.78 5.25
N ASN A 39 -16.70 13.67 4.79
CA ASN A 39 -16.85 12.36 5.40
C ASN A 39 -15.55 11.55 5.22
N MET A 40 -14.79 11.46 6.31
CA MET A 40 -13.51 10.75 6.34
C MET A 40 -13.66 9.26 5.99
N PHE A 41 -14.77 8.62 6.38
CA PHE A 41 -14.99 7.20 6.07
C PHE A 41 -15.09 6.95 4.56
N ILE A 42 -15.82 7.82 3.85
CA ILE A 42 -15.93 7.75 2.39
C ILE A 42 -14.58 8.08 1.73
N GLY A 43 -13.86 9.07 2.25
CA GLY A 43 -12.52 9.44 1.76
C GLY A 43 -11.53 8.29 1.81
N PHE A 44 -11.41 7.63 2.97
CA PHE A 44 -10.55 6.46 3.13
C PHE A 44 -11.05 5.25 2.35
N GLY A 45 -12.37 5.05 2.23
CA GLY A 45 -12.96 4.00 1.40
C GLY A 45 -12.56 4.12 -0.07
N ILE A 46 -12.63 5.33 -0.64
CA ILE A 46 -12.18 5.61 -2.01
C ILE A 46 -10.67 5.36 -2.13
N ALA A 47 -9.86 5.87 -1.19
CA ALA A 47 -8.41 5.68 -1.21
C ALA A 47 -7.99 4.20 -1.15
N LEU A 48 -8.72 3.38 -0.37
CA LEU A 48 -8.51 1.92 -0.32
C LEU A 48 -8.88 1.23 -1.63
N CYS A 49 -9.97 1.63 -2.29
CA CYS A 49 -10.33 1.11 -3.62
C CYS A 49 -9.23 1.41 -4.66
N PHE A 50 -8.68 2.63 -4.66
CA PHE A 50 -7.55 2.97 -5.52
C PHE A 50 -6.31 2.15 -5.17
N ALA A 51 -5.95 2.04 -3.89
CA ALA A 51 -4.79 1.26 -3.47
C ALA A 51 -4.92 -0.23 -3.87
N GLY A 52 -6.09 -0.83 -3.68
CA GLY A 52 -6.37 -2.20 -4.10
C GLY A 52 -6.30 -2.39 -5.62
N ALA A 53 -6.83 -1.43 -6.40
CA ALA A 53 -6.75 -1.46 -7.86
C ALA A 53 -5.31 -1.36 -8.37
N PHE A 54 -4.49 -0.46 -7.80
CA PHE A 54 -3.08 -0.35 -8.16
C PHE A 54 -2.28 -1.58 -7.75
N ASN A 55 -2.52 -2.18 -6.57
CA ASN A 55 -1.85 -3.41 -6.16
C ASN A 55 -2.17 -4.58 -7.09
N THR A 56 -3.43 -4.70 -7.53
CA THR A 56 -3.86 -5.70 -8.51
C THR A 56 -3.24 -5.45 -9.90
N ALA A 57 -3.14 -4.18 -10.33
CA ALA A 57 -2.50 -3.83 -11.59
C ALA A 57 -1.00 -4.09 -11.60
N PHE A 58 -0.30 -3.80 -10.50
CA PHE A 58 1.12 -4.11 -10.34
C PHE A 58 1.39 -5.62 -10.29
N TRP A 59 0.53 -6.38 -9.62
CA TRP A 59 0.62 -7.84 -9.61
C TRP A 59 0.51 -8.42 -11.03
N LYS A 60 -0.46 -7.94 -11.80
CA LYS A 60 -0.67 -8.37 -13.20
C LYS A 60 0.42 -7.91 -14.16
N SER A 61 1.16 -6.85 -13.83
CA SER A 61 2.29 -6.37 -14.63
C SER A 61 3.60 -7.14 -14.39
N LYS A 62 3.64 -8.01 -13.37
CA LYS A 62 4.84 -8.78 -12.97
C LYS A 62 4.81 -10.24 -13.44
N GLU A 63 3.70 -10.66 -14.05
CA GLU A 63 3.47 -11.98 -14.66
C GLU A 63 3.79 -11.93 -16.16
#